data_AF-A0A7Y5LYI2-F1
#
_entry.id   AF-A0A7Y5LYI2-F1
#
_cell.length_a   1.000
_cell.length_b   1.000
_cell.length_c   1.000
_cell.angle_alpha   90.00
_cell.angle_beta   90.00
_cell.angle_gamma   90.00
#
_symmetry.space_group_name_H-M   'P 1'
#
loop_
_entity.id
_entity.type
_entity.pdbx_description
1 polymer ?
#
loop_
_entity_poly.entity_id
_entity_poly.type
_entity_poly.pdbx_seq_one_letter_code
_entity_poly.pdbx_strand_id
1 'polypeptide(L)' 'MAQPTKCEECGGRMEEGFIPDSTYGAYLPSHWHRGPAEQSRIFGLPAGTKVDRGLMVPIRTFRCAACGLLRSYAKR' A
#
# COMPACT_ATOMS: atom_id res chain seq x y z
N MET A 1 -14.83 -0.30 -10.99
CA MET A 1 -13.67 0.12 -11.82
C MET A 1 -12.80 -1.07 -12.13
N ALA A 2 -12.52 -1.32 -13.41
CA ALA A 2 -11.66 -2.41 -13.88
C ALA A 2 -10.21 -2.29 -13.36
N GLN A 3 -9.51 -3.42 -13.32
CA GLN A 3 -8.07 -3.48 -12.99
C GLN A 3 -7.27 -2.92 -14.18
N PRO A 4 -6.19 -2.15 -13.95
CA PRO A 4 -5.38 -1.64 -15.04
C PRO A 4 -4.66 -2.80 -15.73
N THR A 5 -5.00 -3.06 -16.99
CA THR A 5 -4.36 -4.11 -17.82
C THR A 5 -3.28 -3.56 -18.74
N LYS A 6 -3.31 -2.24 -19.01
CA LYS A 6 -2.34 -1.52 -19.85
C LYS A 6 -1.72 -0.34 -19.12
N CYS A 7 -0.45 -0.11 -19.36
CA CYS A 7 0.31 1.02 -18.85
C CYS A 7 -0.11 2.31 -19.56
N GLU A 8 -0.41 3.37 -18.81
CA GLU A 8 -0.81 4.66 -19.39
C GLU A 8 0.38 5.42 -20.01
N GLU A 9 1.61 5.09 -19.61
CA GLU A 9 2.82 5.77 -20.11
C GLU A 9 3.35 5.14 -21.40
N CYS A 10 3.33 3.80 -21.53
CA CYS A 10 3.93 3.09 -22.67
C CYS A 10 3.02 2.05 -23.35
N GLY A 11 1.79 1.87 -22.88
CA GLY A 11 0.85 0.87 -23.42
C GLY A 11 1.17 -0.60 -23.07
N GLY A 12 2.30 -0.88 -22.42
CA GLY A 12 2.73 -2.23 -22.05
C GLY A 12 1.81 -2.94 -21.03
N ARG A 13 1.95 -4.27 -20.89
CA ARG A 13 1.18 -5.07 -19.93
C ARG A 13 1.46 -4.64 -18.50
N MET A 14 0.40 -4.49 -17.71
CA MET A 14 0.48 -4.31 -16.27
C MET A 14 0.35 -5.65 -15.56
N GLU A 15 1.21 -5.90 -14.59
CA GLU A 15 1.23 -7.12 -13.78
C GLU A 15 0.87 -6.76 -12.35
N GLU A 16 -0.01 -7.54 -11.74
CA GLU A 16 -0.36 -7.37 -10.34
C GLU A 16 0.77 -7.87 -9.42
N GLY A 17 1.00 -7.12 -8.35
CA GLY A 17 1.81 -7.51 -7.22
C GLY A 17 1.39 -6.73 -5.97
N PHE A 18 2.24 -6.76 -4.96
CA PHE A 18 2.05 -6.00 -3.73
C PHE A 18 3.40 -5.51 -3.21
N ILE A 19 3.36 -4.41 -2.45
CA ILE A 19 4.52 -3.94 -1.70
C ILE A 19 4.47 -4.65 -0.34
N PRO A 20 5.53 -5.37 0.07
CA PRO A 20 5.56 -6.00 1.36
C PRO A 20 6.03 -5.02 2.45
N ASP A 21 5.28 -4.91 3.53
CA ASP A 21 5.73 -4.35 4.80
C ASP A 21 6.42 -5.45 5.61
N SER A 22 7.62 -5.16 6.09
CA SER A 22 8.35 -6.06 6.99
C SER A 22 7.91 -5.85 8.43
N THR A 23 7.48 -6.92 9.07
CA THR A 23 7.19 -6.97 10.51
C THR A 23 8.14 -7.94 11.20
N TYR A 24 8.03 -8.09 12.52
CA TYR A 24 8.83 -9.06 13.25
C TYR A 24 8.42 -10.49 12.87
N GLY A 25 9.17 -11.11 11.95
CA GLY A 25 9.00 -12.50 11.52
C GLY A 25 8.05 -12.73 10.34
N ALA A 26 7.53 -11.68 9.69
CA ALA A 26 6.64 -11.83 8.53
C ALA A 26 6.70 -10.65 7.56
N TYR A 27 6.41 -10.93 6.28
CA TYR A 27 6.11 -9.94 5.25
C TYR A 27 4.61 -9.91 4.99
N LEU A 28 4.00 -8.73 5.07
CA LEU A 28 2.56 -8.52 4.88
C LEU A 28 2.33 -7.51 3.75
N PRO A 29 1.22 -7.60 2.98
CA PRO A 29 0.89 -6.55 2.02
C PRO A 29 0.72 -5.19 2.70
N SER A 30 1.23 -4.12 2.07
CA SER A 30 1.04 -2.77 2.57
C SER A 30 -0.43 -2.35 2.55
N HIS A 31 -0.78 -1.48 3.50
CA HIS A 31 -2.13 -0.93 3.63
C HIS A 31 -2.08 0.59 3.60
N TRP A 32 -3.12 1.18 3.03
CA TRP A 32 -3.38 2.60 3.14
C TRP A 32 -4.23 2.85 4.39
N HIS A 33 -3.86 3.84 5.19
CA HIS A 33 -4.62 4.25 6.37
C HIS A 33 -5.33 5.57 6.10
N ARG A 34 -6.60 5.69 6.53
CA ARG A 34 -7.36 6.93 6.39
C ARG A 34 -7.01 7.93 7.49
N GLY A 35 -6.51 9.09 7.08
CA GLY A 35 -6.23 10.23 7.96
C GLY A 35 -4.75 10.55 8.02
N PRO A 36 -4.37 11.61 8.77
CA PRO A 36 -2.97 11.93 9.00
C PRO A 36 -2.32 10.90 9.93
N ALA A 37 -1.00 10.74 9.83
CA ALA A 37 -0.25 9.93 10.78
C ALA A 37 -0.21 10.62 12.15
N GLU A 38 -0.78 9.97 13.17
CA GLU A 38 -0.74 10.44 14.56
C GLU A 38 0.29 9.66 15.36
N GLN A 39 0.99 10.32 16.27
CA GLN A 39 1.93 9.65 17.18
C GLN A 39 1.16 8.97 18.32
N SER A 40 1.42 7.68 18.53
CA SER A 40 0.97 6.94 19.71
C SER A 40 1.86 7.23 20.92
N ARG A 41 1.28 7.22 22.12
CA ARG A 41 2.00 7.42 23.38
C ARG A 41 1.63 6.34 24.39
N ILE A 42 2.64 5.80 25.08
CA ILE A 42 2.49 4.85 26.20
C ILE A 42 3.20 5.49 27.40
N PHE A 43 2.46 5.70 28.51
CA PHE A 43 2.96 6.44 29.70
C PHE A 43 3.57 7.82 29.39
N GLY A 44 3.06 8.52 28.36
CA GLY A 44 3.56 9.82 27.94
C GLY A 44 4.79 9.77 27.02
N LEU A 45 5.38 8.59 26.79
CA LEU A 45 6.51 8.41 25.88
C LEU A 45 6.04 7.99 24.47
N PRO A 46 6.71 8.45 23.40
CA PRO A 46 6.44 8.00 22.03
C PRO A 46 6.51 6.48 21.88
N ALA A 47 5.50 5.88 21.24
CA ALA A 47 5.42 4.43 21.03
C ALA A 47 5.20 4.03 19.55
N GLY A 48 5.40 4.96 18.61
CA GLY A 48 5.21 4.76 17.18
C GLY A 48 3.98 5.48 16.62
N THR A 49 3.48 5.05 15.46
CA THR A 49 2.30 5.64 14.81
C THR A 49 1.02 4.95 15.28
N LYS A 50 -0.02 5.73 15.57
CA LYS A 50 -1.34 5.22 15.91
C LYS A 50 -1.99 4.63 14.66
N VAL A 51 -2.39 3.37 14.74
CA VAL A 51 -3.04 2.64 13.64
C VAL A 51 -4.39 2.10 14.10
N ASP A 52 -5.46 2.61 13.50
CA ASP A 52 -6.79 2.02 13.58
C ASP A 52 -6.99 1.03 12.42
N ARG A 53 -7.12 -0.26 12.76
CA ARG A 53 -7.30 -1.34 11.78
C ARG A 53 -8.61 -1.22 10.98
N GLY A 54 -9.67 -0.62 11.53
CA GLY A 54 -10.93 -0.38 10.81
C GLY A 54 -10.82 0.71 9.74
N LEU A 55 -9.74 1.49 9.79
CA LEU A 55 -9.44 2.53 8.81
C LEU A 55 -8.44 2.09 7.74
N MET A 56 -7.85 0.89 7.88
CA MET A 56 -6.93 0.33 6.90
C MET A 56 -7.64 -0.21 5.66
N VAL A 57 -7.02 -0.02 4.50
CA VAL A 57 -7.47 -0.55 3.22
C VAL A 57 -6.27 -1.23 2.53
N PRO A 58 -6.35 -2.51 2.16
CA PRO A 58 -5.26 -3.19 1.46
C PRO A 58 -4.90 -2.47 0.16
N ILE A 59 -3.61 -2.30 -0.11
CA ILE A 59 -3.12 -1.71 -1.36
C ILE A 59 -2.88 -2.83 -2.37
N ARG A 60 -3.49 -2.70 -3.55
CA ARG A 60 -3.12 -3.51 -4.73
C ARG A 60 -2.19 -2.69 -5.61
N THR A 61 -1.07 -3.28 -6.03
CA THR A 61 -0.06 -2.60 -6.84
C THR A 61 0.05 -3.28 -8.19
N PHE A 62 0.23 -2.48 -9.24
CA PHE A 62 0.44 -2.97 -10.59
C PHE A 62 1.71 -2.36 -11.16
N ARG A 63 2.62 -3.20 -11.65
CA ARG A 63 3.87 -2.80 -12.28
C ARG A 63 3.79 -3.02 -13.77
N CYS A 64 4.20 -2.04 -14.58
CA CYS A 64 4.40 -2.25 -16.00
C CYS A 64 5.62 -3.16 -16.23
N ALA A 65 5.42 -4.27 -16.95
CA ALA A 65 6.50 -5.19 -17.29
C ALA A 65 7.55 -4.58 -18.25
N ALA A 66 7.15 -3.57 -19.03
CA ALA A 66 8.01 -2.93 -20.04
C ALA A 66 8.79 -1.73 -19.49
N CYS A 67 8.10 -0.72 -18.92
CA CYS A 67 8.76 0.52 -18.47
C CYS A 67 8.92 0.64 -16.95
N GLY A 68 8.37 -0.30 -16.17
CA GLY A 68 8.49 -0.28 -14.71
C GLY A 68 7.57 0.67 -13.96
N LEU A 69 6.68 1.43 -14.63
CA LEU A 69 5.68 2.27 -13.97
C LEU A 69 4.90 1.46 -12.92
N LEU A 70 4.84 1.99 -11.69
CA LEU A 70 4.10 1.41 -10.58
C LEU A 70 2.86 2.24 -10.30
N ARG A 71 1.72 1.57 -10.09
CA ARG A 71 0.47 2.19 -9.65
C ARG A 71 -0.13 1.41 -8.49
N SER A 72 -0.48 2.13 -7.42
CA SER A 72 -1.02 1.56 -6.20
C SER A 72 -2.43 2.06 -5.96
N TYR A 73 -3.34 1.14 -5.62
CA TYR A 73 -4.77 1.43 -5.45
C TYR A 73 -5.26 0.86 -4.12
N ALA A 74 -5.83 1.72 -3.28
CA ALA A 74 -6.52 1.34 -2.04
C ALA A 74 -8.03 1.45 -2.23
N LYS A 75 -8.64 0.46 -2.90
CA LYS A 75 -10.10 0.43 -3.12
C LYS A 75 -10.79 -0.25 -1.93
N ARG A 76 -11.84 0.37 -1.40
CA ARG A 76 -12.80 -0.26 -0.47
C ARG A 76 -13.90 -0.95 -1.25
#